data_AF-A0A7W3QJZ1-F1
#
_entry.id   AF-A0A7W3QJZ1-F1
#
_cell.length_a   1.000
_cell.length_b   1.000
_cell.length_c   1.000
_cell.angle_alpha   90.00
_cell.angle_beta   90.00
_cell.angle_gamma   90.00
#
_symmetry.space_group_name_H-M   'P 1'
#
loop_
_entity.id
_entity.type
_entity.pdbx_description
1 polymer ?
#
loop_
_entity_poly.entity_id
_entity_poly.type
_entity_poly.pdbx_seq_one_letter_code
_entity_poly.pdbx_strand_id
1 'polypeptide(L)'
;MIMEIALACLIGGLVGGAELVSRYRDRPWAAILSLAGLLYLFVNIIAAVVALIIVTAAGWRFGLPASMGETAQMFARVSTAGFGSAMALRLSLAPAQAHGAGTGPVSLLNGILRLADQVMERKGALSRLSGNGLAGLSFERDHAALAELCCHLLEQFDLGEAQRLGGLAADLRQRTDLTDSDKLDCFGLELVRLVGERALRQAAQHLRERLEKEAVERSAAQAAGQVPAAAVEDRLAALPSTSEGSEFETSPTERPSRLRPSPNGASRLERKALSDV
;
A
#
# COMPACT_ATOMS: atom_id res chain seq x y z
N MET A 1 18.38 -34.59 24.86
CA MET A 1 17.16 -34.02 25.46
C MET A 1 17.16 -32.50 25.62
N ILE A 2 18.04 -31.86 26.43
CA ILE A 2 18.00 -30.38 26.61
C ILE A 2 18.18 -29.64 25.28
N MET A 3 19.16 -30.05 24.47
CA MET A 3 19.43 -29.46 23.15
C MET A 3 18.26 -29.66 22.18
N GLU A 4 17.59 -30.81 22.23
CA GLU A 4 16.41 -31.10 21.39
C GLU A 4 15.23 -30.21 21.78
N ILE A 5 14.99 -30.03 23.08
CA ILE A 5 13.94 -29.14 23.60
C ILE A 5 14.23 -27.70 23.18
N ALA A 6 15.47 -27.23 23.33
CA ALA A 6 15.85 -25.88 22.91
C ALA A 6 15.62 -25.66 21.40
N LEU A 7 15.99 -26.64 20.58
CA LEU A 7 15.79 -26.56 19.13
C LEU A 7 14.31 -26.67 18.74
N ALA A 8 13.51 -27.49 19.43
CA ALA A 8 12.06 -27.57 19.22
C ALA A 8 11.36 -26.26 19.61
N CYS A 9 11.76 -25.63 20.73
CA CYS A 9 11.28 -24.30 21.10
C CYS A 9 11.64 -23.26 20.04
N LEU A 10 12.87 -23.30 19.51
CA LEU A 10 13.30 -22.39 18.46
C LEU A 10 12.45 -22.55 17.19
N ILE A 11 12.26 -23.78 16.71
CA ILE A 11 11.46 -24.04 15.50
C ILE A 11 9.99 -23.64 15.73
N GLY A 12 9.38 -24.07 16.84
CA GLY A 12 7.99 -23.71 17.16
C GLY A 12 7.79 -22.19 17.25
N GLY A 13 8.71 -21.48 17.91
CA GLY A 13 8.70 -20.02 17.99
C GLY A 13 8.88 -19.34 16.65
N LEU A 14 9.81 -19.81 15.81
CA LEU A 14 10.05 -19.27 14.47
C LEU A 14 8.85 -19.49 13.54
N VAL A 15 8.23 -20.67 13.57
CA VAL A 15 7.05 -20.96 12.74
C VAL A 15 5.86 -20.11 13.20
N GLY A 16 5.57 -20.04 14.50
CA GLY A 16 4.51 -19.17 15.02
C GLY A 16 4.78 -17.68 14.75
N GLY A 17 6.04 -17.24 14.85
CA GLY A 17 6.45 -15.89 14.49
C GLY A 17 6.25 -15.58 13.01
N ALA A 18 6.67 -16.48 12.12
CA ALA A 18 6.48 -16.34 10.67
C ALA A 18 4.99 -16.25 10.30
N GLU A 19 4.12 -17.02 10.98
CA GLU A 19 2.66 -16.93 10.81
C GLU A 19 2.12 -15.56 11.21
N LEU A 20 2.54 -15.01 12.35
CA LEU A 20 2.15 -13.65 12.76
C LEU A 20 2.64 -12.57 11.78
N VAL A 21 3.89 -12.67 11.30
CA VAL A 21 4.44 -11.74 10.32
C VAL A 21 3.64 -11.78 9.02
N SER A 22 3.28 -12.98 8.56
CA SER A 22 2.45 -13.15 7.36
C SER A 22 1.03 -12.60 7.55
N ARG A 23 0.46 -12.72 8.76
CA ARG A 23 -0.90 -12.24 9.07
C ARG A 23 -0.98 -10.72 9.24
N TYR A 24 0.03 -10.10 9.88
CA TYR A 24 0.05 -8.67 10.20
C TYR A 24 1.17 -7.93 9.46
N ARG A 25 1.19 -8.03 8.12
CA ARG A 25 2.28 -7.52 7.25
C ARG A 25 2.61 -6.03 7.48
N ASP A 26 1.60 -5.22 7.80
CA ASP A 26 1.79 -3.78 7.98
C ASP A 26 2.47 -3.42 9.31
N ARG A 27 2.29 -4.27 10.35
CA ARG A 27 2.77 -4.04 11.71
C ARG A 27 3.25 -5.33 12.40
N PRO A 28 4.24 -6.04 11.83
CA PRO A 28 4.64 -7.36 12.28
C PRO A 28 5.19 -7.33 13.72
N TRP A 29 6.05 -6.37 14.04
CA TRP A 29 6.64 -6.26 15.37
C TRP A 29 5.61 -5.93 16.45
N ALA A 30 4.64 -5.07 16.14
CA ALA A 30 3.57 -4.74 17.08
C ALA A 30 2.66 -5.94 17.35
N ALA A 31 2.47 -6.81 16.34
CA ALA A 31 1.71 -8.05 16.51
C ALA A 31 2.48 -9.07 17.37
N ILE A 32 3.76 -9.33 17.07
CA ILE A 32 4.60 -10.28 17.83
C ILE A 32 4.71 -9.87 19.30
N LEU A 33 4.96 -8.59 19.57
CA LEU A 33 5.16 -8.07 20.93
C LEU A 33 3.84 -7.78 21.67
N SER A 34 2.69 -7.99 21.03
CA SER A 34 1.40 -7.89 21.73
C SER A 34 1.23 -9.08 22.68
N LEU A 35 0.46 -8.90 23.76
CA LEU A 35 0.17 -9.99 24.70
C LEU A 35 -0.42 -11.22 23.99
N ALA A 36 -1.34 -10.99 23.05
CA ALA A 36 -1.94 -12.06 22.26
C ALA A 36 -0.94 -12.72 21.30
N GLY A 37 -0.04 -11.95 20.68
CA GLY A 37 1.05 -12.47 19.85
C GLY A 37 2.05 -13.31 20.65
N LEU A 38 2.46 -12.85 21.83
CA LEU A 38 3.32 -13.60 22.74
C LEU A 38 2.66 -14.90 23.20
N LEU A 39 1.37 -14.86 23.53
CA LEU A 39 0.60 -16.05 23.89
C LEU A 39 0.50 -17.04 22.73
N TYR A 40 0.31 -16.54 21.51
CA TYR A 40 0.31 -17.35 20.29
C TYR A 40 1.67 -18.01 20.04
N LEU A 41 2.79 -17.28 20.20
CA LEU A 41 4.15 -17.85 20.14
C LEU A 41 4.34 -18.94 21.20
N PHE A 42 3.91 -18.68 22.42
CA PHE A 42 4.02 -19.62 23.54
C PHE A 42 3.28 -20.93 23.27
N VAL A 43 2.06 -20.87 22.74
CA VAL A 43 1.29 -22.07 22.36
C VAL A 43 2.02 -22.88 21.28
N ASN A 44 2.61 -22.21 20.28
CA ASN A 44 3.38 -22.89 19.24
C ASN A 44 4.64 -23.57 19.79
N ILE A 45 5.35 -22.90 20.70
CA ILE A 45 6.52 -23.46 21.39
C ILE A 45 6.13 -24.70 22.20
N ILE A 46 5.07 -24.63 23.00
CA ILE A 46 4.58 -25.78 23.78
C ILE A 46 4.19 -26.93 22.86
N ALA A 47 3.46 -26.66 21.77
CA ALA A 47 3.04 -27.69 20.85
C ALA A 47 4.25 -28.44 20.23
N ALA A 48 5.31 -27.72 19.87
CA ALA A 48 6.55 -28.32 19.37
C ALA A 48 7.23 -29.20 20.42
N VAL A 49 7.28 -28.75 21.68
CA VAL A 49 7.84 -29.54 22.80
C VAL A 49 7.01 -30.80 23.08
N VAL A 50 5.68 -30.68 23.10
CA VAL A 50 4.77 -31.82 23.29
C VAL A 50 4.93 -32.83 22.15
N ALA A 51 5.00 -32.37 20.91
CA ALA A 51 5.25 -33.23 19.76
C ALA A 51 6.62 -33.94 19.86
N LEU A 52 7.66 -33.25 20.33
CA LEU A 52 8.97 -33.85 20.57
C LEU A 52 8.92 -34.94 21.63
N ILE A 53 8.21 -34.71 22.74
CA ILE A 53 8.01 -35.72 23.80
C ILE A 53 7.30 -36.94 23.23
N ILE A 54 6.22 -36.76 22.47
CA ILE A 54 5.47 -37.86 21.85
C ILE A 54 6.37 -38.66 20.90
N VAL A 55 7.06 -38.00 19.98
CA VAL A 55 7.95 -38.64 19.00
C VAL A 55 9.08 -39.42 19.69
N THR A 56 9.64 -38.86 20.76
CA THR A 56 10.74 -39.48 21.50
C THR A 56 10.24 -40.68 22.31
N ALA A 57 9.12 -40.53 23.01
CA ALA A 57 8.49 -41.60 23.79
C ALA A 57 8.01 -42.76 22.92
N ALA A 58 7.50 -42.48 21.71
CA ALA A 58 7.10 -43.48 20.73
C ALA A 58 8.28 -44.27 20.12
N GLY A 59 9.53 -43.83 20.36
CA GLY A 59 10.72 -44.46 19.80
C GLY A 59 10.80 -44.36 18.28
N TRP A 60 10.11 -43.38 17.66
CA TRP A 60 10.09 -43.27 16.21
C TRP A 60 11.48 -42.97 15.64
N ARG A 61 11.86 -43.75 14.63
CA ARG A 61 13.13 -43.65 13.91
C ARG A 61 12.99 -43.06 12.51
N PHE A 62 11.77 -42.80 12.04
CA PHE A 62 11.50 -42.21 10.73
C PHE A 62 12.17 -42.95 9.55
N GLY A 63 12.26 -44.28 9.64
CA GLY A 63 12.92 -45.12 8.64
C GLY A 63 14.45 -45.05 8.63
N LEU A 64 15.09 -44.35 9.58
CA LEU A 64 16.54 -44.26 9.66
C LEU A 64 17.16 -45.58 10.16
N PRO A 65 18.24 -46.08 9.52
CA PRO A 65 18.90 -47.33 9.88
C PRO A 65 19.36 -47.37 11.35
N ALA A 66 19.46 -48.58 11.89
CA ALA A 66 19.96 -48.83 13.24
C ALA A 66 21.36 -48.24 13.48
N SER A 67 22.19 -48.26 12.44
CA SER A 67 23.59 -47.83 12.40
C SER A 67 23.79 -46.32 12.23
N MET A 68 22.72 -45.54 12.02
CA MET A 68 22.84 -44.10 11.81
C MET A 68 23.14 -43.37 13.13
N GLY A 69 24.01 -42.36 13.08
CA GLY A 69 24.44 -41.61 14.26
C GLY A 69 23.31 -40.88 14.98
N GLU A 70 23.46 -40.73 16.30
CA GLU A 70 22.48 -40.11 17.21
C GLU A 70 22.08 -38.70 16.76
N THR A 71 23.02 -37.95 16.17
CA THR A 71 22.78 -36.60 15.61
C THR A 71 21.73 -36.60 14.51
N ALA A 72 21.76 -37.55 13.57
CA ALA A 72 20.78 -37.59 12.49
C ALA A 72 19.37 -37.91 13.01
N GLN A 73 19.30 -38.80 14.01
CA GLN A 73 18.04 -39.11 14.68
C GLN A 73 17.49 -37.92 15.46
N MET A 74 18.36 -37.16 16.13
CA MET A 74 18.02 -35.92 16.82
C MET A 74 17.39 -34.90 15.85
N PHE A 75 18.03 -34.64 14.71
CA PHE A 75 17.50 -33.71 13.69
C PHE A 75 16.14 -34.14 13.16
N ALA A 76 15.97 -35.44 12.87
CA ALA A 76 14.69 -35.96 12.38
C ALA A 76 13.56 -35.78 13.41
N ARG A 77 13.82 -36.08 14.69
CA ARG A 77 12.84 -35.90 15.78
C ARG A 77 12.45 -34.44 15.95
N VAL A 78 13.43 -33.55 16.04
CA VAL A 78 13.17 -32.12 16.27
C VAL A 78 12.47 -31.47 15.08
N SER A 79 12.89 -31.78 13.84
CA SER A 79 12.26 -31.26 12.64
C SER A 79 10.81 -31.75 12.54
N THR A 80 10.58 -33.04 12.76
CA THR A 80 9.22 -33.61 12.73
C THR A 80 8.35 -33.02 13.83
N ALA A 81 8.89 -32.83 15.03
CA ALA A 81 8.16 -32.24 16.13
C ALA A 81 7.77 -30.78 15.83
N GLY A 82 8.72 -29.94 15.42
CA GLY A 82 8.48 -28.52 15.19
C GLY A 82 7.57 -28.24 13.99
N PHE A 83 7.84 -28.85 12.83
CA PHE A 83 6.99 -28.65 11.64
C PHE A 83 5.68 -29.43 11.73
N GLY A 84 5.71 -30.63 12.32
CA GLY A 84 4.52 -31.46 12.51
C GLY A 84 3.53 -30.84 13.49
N SER A 85 4.01 -30.24 14.59
CA SER A 85 3.13 -29.52 15.51
C SER A 85 2.49 -28.30 14.84
N ALA A 86 3.25 -27.55 14.03
CA ALA A 86 2.71 -26.42 13.29
C ALA A 86 1.65 -26.86 12.27
N MET A 87 1.90 -27.94 11.52
CA MET A 87 0.91 -28.52 10.60
C MET A 87 -0.34 -28.99 11.33
N ALA A 88 -0.19 -29.68 12.47
CA ALA A 88 -1.33 -30.15 13.27
C ALA A 88 -2.17 -28.97 13.79
N LEU A 89 -1.54 -27.89 14.28
CA LEU A 89 -2.23 -26.68 14.70
C LEU A 89 -2.94 -25.99 13.52
N ARG A 90 -2.31 -25.92 12.34
CA ARG A 90 -2.93 -25.32 11.14
C ARG A 90 -4.13 -26.13 10.62
N LEU A 91 -4.01 -27.44 10.56
CA LEU A 91 -5.12 -28.34 10.21
C LEU A 91 -6.28 -28.18 11.19
N SER A 92 -5.95 -27.95 12.46
CA SER A 92 -6.92 -27.68 13.50
C SER A 92 -7.59 -26.30 13.35
N LEU A 93 -6.91 -25.30 12.79
CA LEU A 93 -7.44 -23.96 12.53
C LEU A 93 -8.29 -23.85 11.25
N ALA A 94 -8.28 -24.86 10.38
CA ALA A 94 -9.12 -24.87 9.19
C ALA A 94 -10.61 -24.86 9.60
N PRO A 95 -11.51 -24.13 8.90
CA PRO A 95 -12.91 -24.10 9.25
C PRO A 95 -13.49 -25.51 9.14
N ALA A 96 -13.78 -26.13 10.29
CA ALA A 96 -14.58 -27.34 10.33
C ALA A 96 -15.99 -26.97 9.85
N GLN A 97 -16.28 -27.23 8.57
CA GLN A 97 -17.65 -27.19 8.10
C GLN A 97 -18.39 -28.33 8.80
N ALA A 98 -19.27 -27.93 9.71
CA ALA A 98 -20.33 -28.71 10.33
C ALA A 98 -20.02 -29.43 11.66
N HIS A 99 -20.91 -29.15 12.62
CA HIS A 99 -21.23 -29.88 13.87
C HIS A 99 -20.28 -29.79 15.07
N GLY A 100 -20.62 -28.87 15.97
CA GLY A 100 -20.28 -28.96 17.39
C GLY A 100 -19.54 -27.72 17.91
N ALA A 101 -20.06 -27.12 18.97
CA ALA A 101 -19.35 -26.11 19.75
C ALA A 101 -18.04 -26.73 20.26
N GLY A 102 -16.94 -26.47 19.55
CA GLY A 102 -15.67 -27.12 19.76
C GLY A 102 -14.98 -26.63 21.03
N THR A 103 -15.16 -27.35 22.13
CA THR A 103 -14.27 -27.27 23.29
C THR A 103 -12.97 -28.00 22.94
N GLY A 104 -12.05 -27.31 22.28
CA GLY A 104 -10.76 -27.90 21.85
C GLY A 104 -9.65 -26.86 21.70
N PRO A 105 -8.38 -27.29 21.54
CA PRO A 105 -7.22 -26.41 21.36
C PRO A 105 -7.41 -25.37 20.24
N VAL A 106 -8.23 -25.72 19.26
CA VAL A 106 -8.65 -24.88 18.12
C VAL A 106 -9.37 -23.61 18.57
N SER A 107 -10.34 -23.76 19.49
CA SER A 107 -11.15 -22.65 19.99
C SER A 107 -10.31 -21.69 20.83
N LEU A 108 -9.37 -22.22 21.61
CA LEU A 108 -8.39 -21.43 22.34
C LEU A 108 -7.52 -20.60 21.38
N LEU A 109 -6.94 -21.23 20.35
CA LEU A 109 -6.06 -20.55 19.41
C LEU A 109 -6.80 -19.51 18.57
N ASN A 110 -8.02 -19.82 18.13
CA ASN A 110 -8.91 -18.87 17.47
C ASN A 110 -9.31 -17.71 18.39
N GLY A 111 -9.54 -17.96 19.69
CA GLY A 111 -9.81 -16.92 20.68
C GLY A 111 -8.61 -15.98 20.86
N ILE A 112 -7.40 -16.52 20.95
CA ILE A 112 -6.16 -15.74 21.04
C ILE A 112 -5.98 -14.87 19.80
N LEU A 113 -6.17 -15.45 18.61
CA LEU A 113 -6.07 -14.70 17.35
C LEU A 113 -7.12 -13.60 17.25
N ARG A 114 -8.36 -13.85 17.70
CA ARG A 114 -9.40 -12.81 17.77
C ARG A 114 -9.03 -11.67 18.72
N LEU A 115 -8.43 -11.97 19.87
CA LEU A 115 -7.91 -10.94 20.78
C LEU A 115 -6.77 -10.14 20.15
N ALA A 116 -5.86 -10.80 19.43
CA ALA A 116 -4.81 -10.13 18.68
C ALA A 116 -5.41 -9.20 17.61
N ASP A 117 -6.38 -9.69 16.84
CA ASP A 117 -7.10 -8.91 15.84
C ASP A 117 -7.75 -7.67 16.47
N GLN A 118 -8.50 -7.81 17.57
CA GLN A 118 -9.13 -6.69 18.28
C GLN A 118 -8.13 -5.64 18.79
N VAL A 119 -7.01 -6.07 19.38
CA VAL A 119 -5.96 -5.15 19.85
C VAL A 119 -5.30 -4.42 18.68
N MET A 120 -5.05 -5.13 17.58
CA MET A 120 -4.45 -4.56 16.38
C MET A 120 -5.40 -3.63 15.65
N GLU A 121 -6.68 -3.96 15.58
CA GLU A 121 -7.74 -3.08 15.06
C GLU A 121 -7.87 -1.81 15.91
N ARG A 122 -7.87 -1.92 17.24
CA ARG A 122 -7.95 -0.76 18.13
C ARG A 122 -6.74 0.18 17.97
N LYS A 123 -5.53 -0.37 17.88
CA LYS A 123 -4.31 0.40 17.55
C LYS A 123 -4.35 0.97 16.13
N GLY A 124 -4.93 0.22 15.19
CA GLY A 124 -5.23 0.63 13.83
C GLY A 124 -6.10 1.88 13.79
N ALA A 125 -7.27 1.83 14.42
CA ALA A 125 -8.23 2.92 14.47
C ALA A 125 -7.61 4.21 15.04
N LEU A 126 -6.86 4.11 16.14
CA LEU A 126 -6.18 5.27 16.74
C LEU A 126 -5.11 5.87 15.83
N SER A 127 -4.30 5.04 15.16
CA SER A 127 -3.25 5.53 14.24
C SER A 127 -3.79 6.13 12.95
N ARG A 128 -4.99 5.72 12.52
CA ARG A 128 -5.61 6.22 11.29
C ARG A 128 -6.15 7.64 11.45
N LEU A 129 -6.49 8.05 12.67
CA LEU A 129 -6.95 9.41 13.01
C LEU A 129 -5.82 10.30 13.55
N SER A 130 -4.76 9.74 14.14
CA SER A 130 -3.67 10.53 14.76
C SER A 130 -2.49 10.82 13.83
N GLY A 131 -2.44 10.20 12.65
CA GLY A 131 -1.36 10.40 11.71
C GLY A 131 -1.56 11.68 10.91
N ASN A 132 -0.70 12.68 11.11
CA ASN A 132 -0.54 13.87 10.25
C ASN A 132 -0.14 13.55 8.78
N GLY A 133 -0.43 12.34 8.28
CA GLY A 133 -0.04 11.88 6.95
C GLY A 133 -0.74 12.65 5.82
N LEU A 134 -1.93 13.20 6.10
CA LEU A 134 -2.69 14.05 5.18
C LEU A 134 -2.55 15.54 5.50
N ALA A 135 -1.71 15.92 6.47
CA ALA A 135 -1.52 17.32 6.84
C ALA A 135 -0.97 18.13 5.65
N GLY A 136 -1.59 19.28 5.39
CA GLY A 136 -1.26 20.17 4.27
C GLY A 136 -2.05 19.88 2.98
N LEU A 137 -2.86 18.81 2.97
CA LEU A 137 -3.82 18.53 1.90
C LEU A 137 -5.21 19.03 2.31
N SER A 138 -6.04 19.30 1.31
CA SER A 138 -7.44 19.72 1.47
C SER A 138 -8.36 18.70 0.81
N PHE A 139 -9.48 18.36 1.46
CA PHE A 139 -10.45 17.48 0.82
C PHE A 139 -10.97 18.14 -0.45
N GLU A 140 -11.47 19.38 -0.40
CA GLU A 140 -12.03 20.06 -1.57
C GLU A 140 -11.10 20.10 -2.78
N ARG A 141 -9.80 20.33 -2.55
CA ARG A 141 -8.81 20.47 -3.63
C ARG A 141 -8.20 19.14 -4.07
N ASP A 142 -7.85 18.28 -3.11
CA ASP A 142 -6.85 17.23 -3.33
C ASP A 142 -7.44 15.80 -3.34
N HIS A 143 -8.69 15.60 -2.90
CA HIS A 143 -9.29 14.26 -2.76
C HIS A 143 -9.24 13.43 -4.06
N ALA A 144 -9.53 14.04 -5.21
CA ALA A 144 -9.56 13.33 -6.49
C ALA A 144 -8.16 12.89 -6.94
N ALA A 145 -7.17 13.78 -6.84
CA ALA A 145 -5.79 13.47 -7.20
C ALA A 145 -5.18 12.42 -6.26
N LEU A 146 -5.50 12.50 -4.96
CA LEU A 146 -5.07 11.51 -3.98
C LEU A 146 -5.68 10.14 -4.25
N ALA A 147 -6.98 10.08 -4.58
CA ALA A 147 -7.66 8.84 -4.95
C ALA A 147 -7.04 8.22 -6.20
N GLU A 148 -6.78 9.03 -7.23
CA GLU A 148 -6.15 8.57 -8.47
C GLU A 148 -4.76 7.96 -8.22
N LEU A 149 -3.92 8.63 -7.44
CA LEU A 149 -2.60 8.10 -7.07
C LEU A 149 -2.72 6.78 -6.30
N CYS A 150 -3.68 6.67 -5.38
CA CYS A 150 -3.93 5.44 -4.64
C CYS A 150 -4.41 4.30 -5.57
N CYS A 151 -5.33 4.57 -6.51
CA CYS A 151 -5.81 3.57 -7.46
C CYS A 151 -4.70 3.02 -8.35
N HIS A 152 -3.73 3.86 -8.75
CA HIS A 152 -2.58 3.40 -9.54
C HIS A 152 -1.59 2.51 -8.76
N LEU A 153 -1.66 2.50 -7.42
CA LEU A 153 -0.87 1.59 -6.60
C LEU A 153 -1.49 0.18 -6.49
N LEU A 154 -2.73 0.00 -6.95
CA LEU A 154 -3.43 -1.28 -6.88
C LEU A 154 -3.15 -2.11 -8.14
N GLU A 155 -2.67 -3.34 -7.96
CA GLU A 155 -2.45 -4.29 -9.07
C GLU A 155 -3.77 -4.79 -9.68
N GLN A 156 -4.84 -4.82 -8.88
CA GLN A 156 -6.19 -5.18 -9.28
C GLN A 156 -7.16 -4.22 -8.58
N PHE A 157 -7.97 -3.49 -9.35
CA PHE A 157 -8.97 -2.58 -8.81
C PHE A 157 -10.32 -2.87 -9.44
N ASP A 158 -11.32 -3.20 -8.62
CA ASP A 158 -12.67 -3.53 -9.08
C ASP A 158 -13.54 -2.27 -9.20
N LEU A 159 -14.48 -2.30 -10.14
CA LEU A 159 -15.47 -1.24 -10.36
C LEU A 159 -16.31 -0.97 -9.11
N GLY A 160 -16.60 -2.00 -8.31
CA GLY A 160 -17.34 -1.85 -7.05
C GLY A 160 -16.60 -1.00 -6.02
N GLU A 161 -15.27 -1.11 -5.95
CA GLU A 161 -14.45 -0.30 -5.05
C GLU A 161 -14.37 1.16 -5.53
N ALA A 162 -14.23 1.37 -6.84
CA ALA A 162 -14.27 2.68 -7.46
C ALA A 162 -15.60 3.41 -7.17
N GLN A 163 -16.73 2.72 -7.33
CA GLN A 163 -18.06 3.27 -7.07
C GLN A 163 -18.26 3.61 -5.59
N ARG A 164 -17.79 2.76 -4.67
CA ARG A 164 -17.84 3.03 -3.23
C ARG A 164 -17.03 4.25 -2.84
N LEU A 165 -15.81 4.37 -3.37
CA LEU A 165 -14.94 5.51 -3.10
C LEU A 165 -15.51 6.82 -3.67
N GLY A 166 -16.04 6.77 -4.90
CA GLY A 166 -16.71 7.90 -5.54
C GLY A 166 -17.99 8.33 -4.82
N GLY A 167 -18.81 7.38 -4.36
CA GLY A 167 -20.01 7.64 -3.57
C GLY A 167 -19.67 8.32 -2.24
N LEU A 168 -18.66 7.83 -1.52
CA LEU A 168 -18.19 8.45 -0.29
C LEU A 168 -17.70 9.89 -0.52
N ALA A 169 -16.96 10.14 -1.61
CA ALA A 169 -16.51 11.50 -1.94
C ALA A 169 -17.68 12.45 -2.21
N ALA A 170 -18.71 11.97 -2.93
CA ALA A 170 -19.91 12.75 -3.21
C ALA A 170 -20.69 13.07 -1.92
N ASP A 171 -20.86 12.09 -1.04
CA ASP A 171 -21.57 12.25 0.24
C ASP A 171 -20.83 13.23 1.16
N LEU A 172 -19.50 13.08 1.32
CA LEU A 172 -18.68 13.97 2.14
C LEU A 172 -18.68 15.40 1.61
N ARG A 173 -18.73 15.59 0.29
CA ARG A 173 -18.83 16.92 -0.32
C ARG A 173 -20.13 17.64 0.06
N GLN A 174 -21.24 16.92 0.19
CA GLN A 174 -22.54 17.49 0.55
C GLN A 174 -22.68 17.80 2.05
N ARG A 175 -21.88 17.16 2.90
CA ARG A 175 -21.91 17.40 4.35
C ARG A 175 -21.36 18.78 4.70
N THR A 176 -22.19 19.62 5.29
CA THR A 176 -21.80 20.97 5.77
C THR A 176 -21.46 20.99 7.25
N ASP A 177 -21.73 19.90 7.96
CA ASP A 177 -21.48 19.74 9.39
C ASP A 177 -20.06 19.23 9.71
N LEU A 178 -19.26 18.93 8.69
CA LEU A 178 -17.86 18.52 8.81
C LEU A 178 -16.92 19.61 8.28
N THR A 179 -15.76 19.76 8.94
CA THR A 179 -14.68 20.59 8.40
C THR A 179 -14.01 19.90 7.20
N ASP A 180 -13.28 20.67 6.39
CA ASP A 180 -12.51 20.11 5.26
C ASP A 180 -11.50 19.04 5.72
N SER A 181 -10.88 19.25 6.88
CA SER A 181 -9.98 18.26 7.50
C SER A 181 -10.72 16.99 7.90
N ASP A 182 -11.90 17.11 8.53
CA ASP A 182 -12.69 15.93 8.94
C ASP A 182 -13.15 15.11 7.72
N LYS A 183 -13.54 15.79 6.63
CA LYS A 183 -13.86 15.13 5.36
C LYS A 183 -12.66 14.40 4.79
N LEU A 184 -11.49 15.04 4.83
CA LEU A 184 -10.25 14.42 4.35
C LEU A 184 -9.87 13.21 5.20
N ASP A 185 -10.04 13.28 6.51
CA ASP A 185 -9.79 12.16 7.42
C ASP A 185 -10.75 11.01 7.13
N CYS A 186 -12.06 11.26 7.04
CA CYS A 186 -13.04 10.24 6.67
C CYS A 186 -12.72 9.58 5.32
N PHE A 187 -12.33 10.38 4.32
CA PHE A 187 -11.92 9.87 3.01
C PHE A 187 -10.63 9.05 3.09
N GLY A 188 -9.66 9.54 3.86
CA GLY A 188 -8.39 8.88 4.14
C GLY A 188 -8.58 7.51 4.80
N LEU A 189 -9.56 7.35 5.69
CA LEU A 189 -9.89 6.05 6.31
C LEU A 189 -10.29 5.00 5.27
N GLU A 190 -11.07 5.38 4.25
CA GLU A 190 -11.46 4.47 3.18
C GLU A 190 -10.28 4.17 2.24
N LEU A 191 -9.42 5.16 1.97
CA LEU A 191 -8.19 4.94 1.22
C LEU A 191 -7.22 3.99 1.95
N VAL A 192 -7.06 4.11 3.28
CA VAL A 192 -6.25 3.16 4.07
C VAL A 192 -6.80 1.74 3.95
N ARG A 193 -8.12 1.58 3.86
CA ARG A 193 -8.73 0.26 3.66
C ARG A 193 -8.42 -0.31 2.27
N LEU A 194 -8.36 0.54 1.25
CA LEU A 194 -8.08 0.12 -0.14
C LEU A 194 -6.59 -0.18 -0.35
N VAL A 195 -5.70 0.75 -0.03
CA VAL A 195 -4.27 0.67 -0.38
C VAL A 195 -3.34 0.38 0.80
N GLY A 196 -3.85 0.46 2.03
CA GLY A 196 -3.02 0.39 3.24
C GLY A 196 -2.40 1.74 3.64
N GLU A 197 -1.98 1.82 4.91
CA GLU A 197 -1.49 3.07 5.53
C GLU A 197 -0.19 3.59 4.90
N ARG A 198 0.71 2.68 4.48
CA ARG A 198 2.01 3.05 3.91
C ARG A 198 1.86 3.63 2.50
N ALA A 199 1.05 2.99 1.67
CA ALA A 199 0.76 3.44 0.31
C ALA A 199 0.08 4.81 0.33
N LEU A 200 -0.92 5.00 1.20
CA LEU A 200 -1.59 6.31 1.35
C LEU A 200 -0.60 7.40 1.75
N ARG A 201 0.31 7.14 2.71
CA ARG A 201 1.32 8.12 3.12
C ARG A 201 2.28 8.48 1.99
N GLN A 202 2.70 7.50 1.19
CA GLN A 202 3.57 7.74 0.04
C GLN A 202 2.86 8.55 -1.03
N ALA A 203 1.60 8.22 -1.35
CA ALA A 203 0.78 8.98 -2.29
C ALA A 203 0.57 10.42 -1.81
N ALA A 204 0.24 10.62 -0.54
CA ALA A 204 0.04 11.94 0.05
C ALA A 204 1.34 12.77 0.09
N GLN A 205 2.49 12.15 0.34
CA GLN A 205 3.78 12.82 0.24
C GLN A 205 4.08 13.25 -1.20
N HIS A 206 3.91 12.34 -2.16
CA HIS A 206 4.15 12.65 -3.57
C HIS A 206 3.25 13.79 -4.08
N LEU A 207 1.99 13.81 -3.65
CA LEU A 207 1.05 14.88 -4.01
C LEU A 207 1.50 16.23 -3.43
N ARG A 208 1.96 16.28 -2.17
CA ARG A 208 2.47 17.50 -1.56
C ARG A 208 3.69 18.06 -2.28
N GLU A 209 4.66 17.19 -2.59
CA GLU A 209 5.86 17.59 -3.35
C GLU A 209 5.49 18.17 -4.74
N ARG A 210 4.45 17.63 -5.38
CA ARG A 210 3.94 18.17 -6.65
C ARG A 210 3.30 19.55 -6.47
N LEU A 211 2.45 19.71 -5.46
CA LEU A 211 1.79 20.98 -5.16
C LEU A 211 2.78 22.09 -4.79
N GLU A 212 3.84 21.76 -4.05
CA GLU A 212 4.92 22.69 -3.71
C GLU A 212 5.67 23.16 -4.96
N LYS A 213 6.01 22.25 -5.87
CA LYS A 213 6.65 22.60 -7.16
C LYS A 213 5.77 23.51 -8.00
N GLU A 214 4.49 23.16 -8.16
CA GLU A 214 3.53 23.98 -8.91
C GLU A 214 3.34 25.37 -8.29
N ALA A 215 3.42 25.50 -6.97
CA ALA A 215 3.33 26.78 -6.27
C ALA A 215 4.57 27.67 -6.52
N VAL A 216 5.76 27.08 -6.50
CA VAL A 216 7.03 27.78 -6.80
C VAL A 216 7.03 28.27 -8.26
N GLU A 217 6.64 27.43 -9.21
CA GLU A 217 6.56 27.79 -10.62
C GLU A 217 5.55 28.92 -10.87
N ARG A 218 4.37 28.86 -10.23
CA ARG A 218 3.36 29.93 -10.29
C ARG A 218 3.88 31.25 -9.72
N SER A 219 4.60 31.21 -8.59
CA SER A 219 5.19 32.39 -7.97
C SER A 219 6.29 33.00 -8.86
N ALA A 220 7.16 32.17 -9.45
CA ALA A 220 8.19 32.62 -10.37
C ALA A 220 7.60 33.24 -11.66
N ALA A 221 6.52 32.65 -12.20
CA ALA A 221 5.82 33.18 -13.37
C ALA A 221 5.14 34.53 -13.07
N GLN A 222 4.56 34.71 -11.88
CA GLN A 222 3.98 35.98 -11.45
C GLN A 222 5.04 37.08 -11.30
N ALA A 223 6.19 36.75 -10.70
CA ALA A 223 7.32 37.68 -10.57
C ALA A 223 7.90 38.09 -11.94
N ALA A 224 7.95 37.17 -12.91
CA ALA A 224 8.39 37.45 -14.27
C ALA A 224 7.37 38.26 -15.10
N GLY A 225 6.07 38.11 -14.82
CA GLY A 225 4.99 38.87 -15.47
C GLY A 225 4.80 40.29 -14.94
N GLN A 226 5.37 40.61 -13.77
CA GLN A 226 5.40 41.97 -13.19
C GLN A 226 6.68 42.72 -13.57
N VAL A 227 6.97 42.83 -14.86
CA VAL A 227 7.83 43.93 -15.34
C VAL A 227 6.95 45.18 -15.42
N PRO A 228 7.25 46.28 -14.70
CA PRO A 228 6.42 47.48 -14.74
C PRO A 228 6.34 48.02 -16.17
N ALA A 229 5.12 48.25 -16.67
CA ALA A 229 4.86 48.92 -17.95
C ALA A 229 5.55 50.29 -18.06
N ALA A 230 5.97 50.89 -16.94
CA ALA A 230 6.73 52.13 -16.88
C ALA A 230 8.14 52.06 -17.53
N ALA A 231 8.71 50.87 -17.75
CA ALA A 231 10.04 50.74 -18.37
C ALA A 231 10.01 50.63 -19.91
N VAL A 232 8.82 50.54 -20.52
CA VAL A 232 8.68 50.44 -21.99
C VAL A 232 8.59 51.83 -22.63
N GLU A 233 8.00 52.82 -21.95
CA GLU A 233 7.93 54.20 -22.46
C GLU A 233 9.27 54.95 -22.38
N ASP A 234 10.12 54.65 -21.40
CA ASP A 234 11.43 55.32 -21.24
C ASP A 234 12.48 54.82 -22.25
N ARG A 235 12.26 53.65 -22.86
CA ARG A 235 13.14 53.11 -23.93
C ARG A 235 12.79 53.61 -25.33
N LEU A 236 11.57 54.11 -25.56
CA LEU A 236 11.21 54.73 -26.84
C LEU A 236 11.58 56.22 -26.91
N ALA A 237 11.82 56.89 -25.78
CA ALA A 237 12.22 58.29 -25.72
C ALA A 237 13.73 58.54 -25.93
N ALA A 238 14.55 57.49 -25.97
CA ALA A 238 16.02 57.57 -26.04
C ALA A 238 16.61 57.18 -27.41
N LEU A 239 15.97 57.58 -28.51
CA LEU A 239 16.59 57.53 -29.84
C LEU A 239 17.14 58.91 -30.21
N PRO A 240 18.47 59.10 -30.37
CA PRO A 240 19.01 60.35 -30.89
C PRO A 240 18.68 60.48 -32.37
N SER A 241 18.05 61.61 -32.72
CA SER A 241 17.91 62.10 -34.09
C SER A 241 19.30 62.32 -34.70
N THR A 242 19.65 61.52 -35.71
CA THR A 242 20.75 61.83 -36.63
C THR A 242 20.18 61.88 -38.04
N SER A 243 20.08 63.11 -38.54
CA SER A 243 20.00 63.45 -39.95
C SER A 243 21.38 63.36 -40.60
N GLU A 244 21.39 63.27 -41.94
CA GLU A 244 22.53 63.14 -42.88
C GLU A 244 22.85 61.66 -43.22
N GLY A 245 22.81 61.17 -44.45
CA GLY A 245 22.56 61.72 -45.79
C GLY A 245 23.26 60.83 -46.84
N SER A 246 22.53 60.42 -47.89
CA SER A 246 23.03 59.76 -49.14
C SER A 246 23.67 58.35 -48.97
N GLU A 247 23.43 57.31 -49.77
CA GLU A 247 23.17 57.20 -51.21
C GLU A 247 22.25 56.01 -51.55
N PHE A 248 21.68 56.10 -52.75
CA PHE A 248 20.95 55.12 -53.54
C PHE A 248 21.48 53.66 -53.47
N GLU A 249 20.58 52.68 -53.30
CA GLU A 249 20.41 51.63 -54.33
C GLU A 249 19.02 50.96 -54.25
N THR A 250 18.40 50.87 -55.42
CA THR A 250 17.14 50.18 -55.76
C THR A 250 17.45 48.67 -55.85
N SER A 251 16.60 47.68 -55.59
CA SER A 251 15.20 47.44 -55.93
C SER A 251 14.76 46.07 -55.32
N PRO A 252 13.48 45.67 -55.44
CA PRO A 252 12.76 44.80 -54.50
C PRO A 252 12.60 43.35 -54.98
N THR A 253 12.14 42.43 -54.10
CA THR A 253 11.23 41.30 -54.41
C THR A 253 10.98 40.47 -53.14
N GLU A 254 9.81 40.59 -52.51
CA GLU A 254 8.60 39.76 -52.71
C GLU A 254 8.40 38.74 -51.55
N ARG A 255 7.44 39.07 -50.68
CA ARG A 255 6.57 38.06 -50.05
C ARG A 255 5.35 37.88 -50.95
N PRO A 256 4.75 36.68 -50.98
CA PRO A 256 3.46 36.52 -50.29
C PRO A 256 3.36 35.14 -49.60
N SER A 257 3.03 35.03 -48.31
CA SER A 257 1.66 35.01 -47.73
C SER A 257 0.63 34.16 -48.51
N ARG A 258 0.13 33.09 -47.86
CA ARG A 258 -1.22 32.46 -47.95
C ARG A 258 -1.22 31.21 -47.04
N LEU A 259 -1.90 31.14 -45.88
CA LEU A 259 -3.34 30.84 -45.68
C LEU A 259 -3.83 29.75 -46.66
N ARG A 260 -4.31 28.55 -46.28
CA ARG A 260 -5.32 28.18 -45.26
C ARG A 260 -5.42 26.61 -45.15
N PRO A 261 -6.25 26.05 -44.24
CA PRO A 261 -6.32 24.63 -43.86
C PRO A 261 -7.30 23.82 -44.73
N SER A 262 -7.33 22.48 -44.55
CA SER A 262 -8.47 21.67 -45.01
C SER A 262 -8.77 20.46 -44.09
N PRO A 263 -10.05 20.06 -43.91
CA PRO A 263 -10.53 19.10 -42.92
C PRO A 263 -11.06 17.78 -43.51
N ASN A 264 -11.43 16.86 -42.61
CA ASN A 264 -12.43 15.77 -42.73
C ASN A 264 -12.23 14.60 -43.72
N GLY A 265 -12.49 13.39 -43.21
CA GLY A 265 -12.76 12.21 -44.04
C GLY A 265 -12.89 10.91 -43.24
N ALA A 266 -14.05 10.70 -42.62
CA ALA A 266 -14.40 9.46 -41.94
C ALA A 266 -14.66 8.29 -42.92
N SER A 267 -14.59 7.08 -42.36
CA SER A 267 -15.20 5.81 -42.78
C SER A 267 -14.52 4.98 -43.89
N ARG A 268 -14.01 3.80 -43.51
CA ARG A 268 -14.40 2.56 -44.18
C ARG A 268 -14.17 1.33 -43.30
N LEU A 269 -15.26 0.59 -43.14
CA LEU A 269 -15.34 -0.77 -42.64
C LEU A 269 -14.44 -1.71 -43.46
N GLU A 270 -13.74 -2.64 -42.81
CA GLU A 270 -13.68 -4.02 -43.29
C GLU A 270 -13.78 -5.01 -42.13
N ARG A 271 -14.67 -5.97 -42.37
CA ARG A 271 -15.08 -7.09 -41.54
C ARG A 271 -14.39 -8.32 -42.16
N LYS A 272 -13.69 -9.14 -41.38
CA LYS A 272 -13.49 -10.55 -41.74
C LYS A 272 -13.40 -11.42 -40.50
N ALA A 273 -14.46 -12.21 -40.32
CA ALA A 273 -14.57 -13.34 -39.42
C ALA A 273 -13.94 -14.58 -40.06
N LEU A 274 -13.51 -15.53 -39.21
CA LEU A 274 -13.49 -17.00 -39.33
C LEU A 274 -12.51 -17.51 -38.23
N SER A 275 -12.68 -18.59 -37.48
CA SER A 275 -13.75 -19.56 -37.20
C SER A 275 -13.19 -20.52 -36.14
N ASP A 276 -14.07 -21.04 -35.28
CA ASP A 276 -14.02 -22.26 -34.45
C ASP A 276 -12.77 -23.17 -34.49
N VAL A 277 -12.18 -23.40 -33.29
CA VAL A 277 -11.90 -24.72 -32.65
C VAL A 277 -12.03 -24.54 -31.14
#